data_AF-A0A7S3FD30-F1
#
_entry.id   AF-A0A7S3FD30-F1
#
_cell.length_a   1.000
_cell.length_b   1.000
_cell.length_c   1.000
_cell.angle_alpha   90.00
_cell.angle_beta   90.00
_cell.angle_gamma   90.00
#
_symmetry.space_group_name_H-M   'P 1'
#
loop_
_entity.id
_entity.type
_entity.pdbx_description
1 polymer ?
#
loop_
_entity_poly.entity_id
_entity_poly.type
_entity_poly.pdbx_seq_one_letter_code
_entity_poly.pdbx_strand_id
1 'polypeptide(L)'
;TVDKGSFIDVNVTNAAVKWLADRNTSARTSPAPAPFFLAVGFHRPHLPFIVDQASLDANPLEVRPPANTYSPGNAPLIGWTNSSELITQYGWNDSQSVRGWGEFSDGAMNHSFPLPWTLELRRFYRAAVTHTDTQVGRLLNALARHADFSRTIAVLW
;
A
#
# COMPACT_ATOMS: atom_id res chain seq x y z
N THR A 1 -8.66 1.12 23.75
CA THR A 1 -8.20 2.02 22.68
C THR A 1 -6.71 1.80 22.52
N VAL A 2 -6.30 0.97 21.55
CA VAL A 2 -4.87 0.75 21.31
C VAL A 2 -4.32 2.03 20.70
N ASP A 3 -3.34 2.63 21.36
CA ASP A 3 -2.51 3.68 20.81
C ASP A 3 -1.80 3.10 19.59
N LYS A 4 -2.42 3.26 18.42
CA LYS A 4 -1.89 2.80 17.15
C LYS A 4 -0.81 3.80 16.76
N GLY A 5 0.44 3.44 17.02
CA GLY A 5 1.60 4.12 16.45
C GLY A 5 1.32 4.49 14.99
N SER A 6 1.76 5.69 14.60
CA SER A 6 1.46 6.27 13.29
C SER A 6 1.74 5.30 12.14
N PHE A 7 0.86 5.28 11.14
CA PHE A 7 1.01 4.46 9.94
C PHE A 7 2.41 4.65 9.34
N ILE A 8 3.05 3.55 8.91
CA ILE A 8 4.42 3.57 8.39
C ILE A 8 4.59 4.60 7.26
N ASP A 9 3.63 4.68 6.34
CA ASP A 9 3.69 5.61 5.21
C ASP A 9 3.48 7.06 5.63
N VAL A 10 2.72 7.30 6.70
CA VAL A 10 2.63 8.63 7.32
C VAL A 10 3.97 9.04 7.90
N ASN A 11 4.71 8.13 8.54
CA ASN A 11 6.04 8.41 9.06
C ASN A 11 7.07 8.67 7.96
N VAL A 12 7.06 7.85 6.91
CA VAL A 12 7.90 8.04 5.72
C VAL A 12 7.64 9.41 5.08
N THR A 13 6.37 9.78 4.92
CA THR A 13 5.97 11.10 4.41
C THR A 13 6.50 12.22 5.29
N ASN A 14 6.29 12.13 6.61
CA ASN A 14 6.73 13.14 7.56
C ASN A 14 8.25 13.33 7.51
N ALA A 15 9.01 12.24 7.43
CA ALA A 15 10.47 12.27 7.31
C ALA A 15 10.92 12.93 5.99
N ALA A 16 10.32 12.57 4.86
CA ALA A 16 10.65 13.14 3.55
C ALA A 16 10.30 14.64 3.47
N VAL A 17 9.13 15.03 3.98
CA VAL A 17 8.70 16.45 4.05
C VAL A 17 9.65 17.26 4.93
N LYS A 18 10.03 16.72 6.09
CA LYS A 18 11.00 17.38 6.97
C LYS A 18 12.35 17.55 6.26
N TRP A 19 12.82 16.50 5.58
CA TRP A 19 14.08 16.55 4.84
C TRP A 19 14.08 17.64 3.76
N LEU A 20 12.98 17.77 3.00
CA LEU A 20 12.81 18.87 2.03
C LEU A 20 12.85 20.25 2.71
N ALA A 21 12.19 20.40 3.86
CA ALA A 21 12.21 21.66 4.61
C ALA A 21 13.62 22.01 5.12
N ASP A 22 14.34 21.06 5.70
CA ASP A 22 15.71 21.26 6.19
C ASP A 22 16.65 21.62 5.02
N ARG A 23 16.45 21.01 3.85
CA ARG A 23 17.26 21.29 2.67
C ARG A 23 17.09 22.71 2.15
N ASN A 24 15.89 23.27 2.15
CA ASN A 24 15.65 24.69 1.82
C ASN A 24 16.53 25.63 2.68
N THR A 25 16.77 25.28 3.95
CA THR A 25 17.61 26.11 4.84
C THR A 25 19.09 26.05 4.47
N SER A 26 19.59 24.86 4.14
CA SER A 26 20.99 24.64 3.77
C SER A 26 21.32 25.14 2.36
N ALA A 27 20.36 25.08 1.43
CA ALA A 27 20.55 25.56 0.07
C ALA A 27 20.66 27.09 -0.01
N ARG A 28 20.02 27.83 0.91
CA ARG A 28 20.09 29.30 0.97
C ARG A 28 21.45 29.87 1.38
N THR A 29 22.32 29.08 2.01
CA THR A 29 23.61 29.55 2.51
C THR A 29 24.78 29.24 1.57
N SER A 30 24.57 28.41 0.55
CA SER A 30 25.60 28.05 -0.44
C SER A 30 25.39 28.81 -1.75
N PRO A 31 26.44 29.40 -2.36
CA PRO A 31 26.35 30.06 -3.67
C PRO A 31 25.91 29.14 -4.82
N ALA A 32 26.12 27.83 -4.66
CA ALA A 32 25.72 26.79 -5.62
C ALA A 32 25.35 25.50 -4.87
N PRO A 33 24.08 25.34 -4.42
CA PRO A 33 23.67 24.12 -3.75
C PRO A 33 23.76 22.90 -4.69
N ALA A 34 24.47 21.86 -4.26
CA ALA A 34 24.60 20.60 -5.02
C ALA A 34 23.22 19.96 -5.25
N PRO A 35 22.95 19.29 -6.39
CA PRO A 35 21.66 18.63 -6.64
C PRO A 35 21.38 17.54 -5.60
N PHE A 36 20.14 17.08 -5.51
CA PHE A 36 19.76 15.98 -4.64
C PHE A 36 19.17 14.79 -5.39
N PHE A 37 19.28 13.64 -4.74
CA PHE A 37 18.54 12.44 -5.06
C PHE A 37 17.82 11.98 -3.78
N LEU A 38 16.49 11.91 -3.82
CA LEU A 38 15.66 11.50 -2.69
C LEU A 38 14.79 10.32 -3.12
N ALA A 39 15.02 9.16 -2.51
CA ALA A 39 14.18 7.98 -2.68
C ALA A 39 13.20 7.87 -1.50
N VAL A 40 11.90 7.78 -1.80
CA VAL A 40 10.83 7.65 -0.80
C VAL A 40 10.05 6.37 -1.10
N GLY A 41 10.22 5.35 -0.26
CA GLY A 41 9.57 4.06 -0.43
C GLY A 41 8.35 3.94 0.48
N PHE A 42 7.15 4.01 -0.10
CA PHE A 42 5.91 3.67 0.60
C PHE A 42 5.73 2.16 0.68
N HIS A 43 5.23 1.68 1.81
CA HIS A 43 5.06 0.27 2.11
C HIS A 43 3.69 -0.27 1.66
N ARG A 44 2.61 0.51 1.78
CA ARG A 44 1.31 0.12 1.22
C ARG A 44 1.35 0.26 -0.30
N PRO A 45 0.81 -0.72 -1.05
CA PRO A 45 -0.24 -1.66 -0.65
C PRO A 45 0.25 -3.07 -0.25
N HIS A 46 1.49 -3.24 0.22
CA HIS A 46 1.93 -4.53 0.78
C HIS A 46 1.04 -4.98 1.94
N LEU A 47 0.95 -6.30 2.16
CA LEU A 47 0.23 -6.88 3.29
C LEU A 47 0.87 -6.54 4.65
N PRO A 48 0.11 -6.59 5.76
CA PRO A 48 -1.34 -6.55 5.83
C PRO A 48 -1.89 -5.15 5.48
N PHE A 49 -3.11 -5.05 4.99
CA PHE A 49 -3.76 -3.83 4.50
C PHE A 49 -4.25 -2.93 5.65
N ILE A 50 -3.32 -2.47 6.48
CA ILE A 50 -3.58 -1.58 7.61
C ILE A 50 -3.55 -0.13 7.11
N VAL A 51 -4.72 0.52 7.12
CA VAL A 51 -4.95 1.87 6.56
C VAL A 51 -5.76 2.73 7.52
N ASP A 52 -5.79 4.04 7.27
CA ASP A 52 -6.67 4.95 8.01
C ASP A 52 -8.14 4.80 7.59
N GLN A 53 -9.05 5.21 8.48
CA GLN A 53 -10.48 5.05 8.27
C GLN A 53 -10.98 5.88 7.06
N ALA A 54 -10.43 7.06 6.82
CA ALA A 54 -10.86 7.90 5.70
C ALA A 54 -10.55 7.24 4.34
N SER A 55 -9.37 6.61 4.22
CA SER A 55 -9.02 5.82 3.04
C SER A 55 -9.95 4.62 2.84
N LEU A 56 -10.40 3.97 3.92
CA LEU A 56 -11.36 2.87 3.85
C LEU A 56 -12.77 3.34 3.48
N ASP A 57 -13.21 4.47 4.04
CA ASP A 57 -14.53 5.07 3.79
C ASP A 57 -14.65 5.59 2.35
N ALA A 58 -13.56 6.13 1.80
CA ALA A 58 -13.46 6.54 0.40
C ALA A 58 -13.56 5.37 -0.59
N ASN A 59 -13.46 4.12 -0.11
CA ASN A 59 -13.53 2.91 -0.91
C ASN A 59 -14.72 2.05 -0.44
N PRO A 60 -15.97 2.37 -0.83
CA PRO A 60 -17.12 1.53 -0.54
C PRO A 60 -16.98 0.14 -1.18
N LEU A 61 -17.79 -0.82 -0.75
CA LEU A 61 -17.79 -2.20 -1.27
C LEU A 61 -18.41 -2.28 -2.68
N GLU A 62 -17.81 -1.58 -3.63
CA GLU A 62 -18.17 -1.52 -5.06
C GLU A 62 -17.05 -2.16 -5.90
N VAL A 63 -16.62 -3.34 -5.46
CA VAL A 63 -15.62 -4.15 -6.15
C VAL A 63 -16.29 -5.33 -6.83
N ARG A 64 -15.74 -5.72 -7.98
CA ARG A 64 -16.13 -6.95 -8.69
C ARG A 64 -15.09 -8.04 -8.44
N PRO A 65 -15.47 -9.32 -8.45
CA PRO A 65 -14.49 -10.40 -8.44
C PRO A 65 -13.58 -10.32 -9.67
N PRO A 66 -12.41 -10.99 -9.65
CA PRO A 66 -11.60 -11.18 -10.85
C PRO A 66 -12.43 -11.76 -12.00
N ALA A 67 -12.20 -11.29 -13.22
CA ALA A 67 -12.91 -11.80 -14.41
C ALA A 67 -12.61 -13.30 -14.67
N ASN A 68 -11.46 -13.77 -14.20
CA ASN A 68 -11.07 -15.18 -14.22
C ASN A 68 -10.51 -15.56 -12.84
N THR A 69 -11.09 -16.59 -12.22
CA THR A 69 -10.68 -17.15 -10.93
C THR A 69 -9.94 -18.49 -11.07
N TYR A 70 -9.64 -18.90 -12.30
CA TYR A 70 -9.00 -20.16 -12.63
C TYR A 70 -7.61 -19.93 -13.25
N SER A 71 -6.72 -20.90 -13.07
CA SER A 71 -5.45 -20.97 -13.78
C SER A 71 -5.70 -21.03 -15.30
N PRO A 72 -4.92 -20.31 -16.14
CA PRO A 72 -5.00 -20.48 -17.58
C PRO A 72 -4.80 -21.96 -17.98
N GLY A 73 -5.63 -22.48 -18.89
CA GLY A 73 -5.69 -23.92 -19.17
C GLY A 73 -4.38 -24.56 -19.68
N ASN A 74 -3.47 -23.76 -20.24
CA ASN A 74 -2.15 -24.18 -20.71
C ASN A 74 -0.99 -23.65 -19.85
N ALA A 75 -1.27 -23.11 -18.65
CA ALA A 75 -0.22 -22.66 -17.74
C ALA A 75 0.54 -23.86 -17.15
N PRO A 76 1.88 -23.81 -17.08
CA PRO A 76 2.64 -24.83 -16.38
C PRO A 76 2.32 -24.77 -14.87
N LEU A 77 2.36 -25.92 -14.18
CA LEU A 77 2.06 -26.00 -12.73
C LEU A 77 2.91 -25.03 -11.90
N ILE A 78 4.18 -24.83 -12.28
CA ILE A 78 5.10 -23.90 -11.59
C ILE A 78 4.65 -22.43 -11.69
N GLY A 79 3.75 -22.09 -12.62
CA GLY A 79 3.17 -20.77 -12.75
C GLY A 79 2.07 -20.48 -11.71
N TRP A 80 1.60 -21.49 -10.98
CA TRP A 80 0.61 -21.31 -9.90
C TRP A 80 1.31 -21.09 -8.56
N THR A 81 1.02 -19.97 -7.90
CA THR A 81 1.49 -19.71 -6.53
C THR A 81 0.38 -20.06 -5.55
N ASN A 82 0.75 -20.61 -4.39
CA ASN A 82 -0.22 -20.93 -3.35
C ASN A 82 -0.63 -19.72 -2.49
N SER A 83 -0.12 -18.51 -2.81
CA SER A 83 -0.38 -17.27 -2.07
C SER A 83 -0.15 -17.40 -0.55
N SER A 84 0.88 -18.14 -0.15
CA SER A 84 1.15 -18.47 1.26
C SER A 84 1.25 -17.25 2.17
N GLU A 85 1.84 -16.14 1.70
CA GLU A 85 1.92 -14.91 2.48
C GLU A 85 0.53 -14.37 2.86
N LEU A 86 -0.39 -14.27 1.88
CA LEU A 86 -1.76 -13.80 2.10
C LEU A 86 -2.51 -14.73 3.07
N ILE A 87 -2.34 -16.05 2.88
CA ILE A 87 -2.95 -17.08 3.74
C ILE A 87 -2.38 -16.98 5.16
N THR A 88 -1.08 -16.78 5.34
CA THR A 88 -0.48 -16.65 6.67
C THR A 88 -0.90 -15.35 7.36
N GLN A 89 -0.94 -14.23 6.64
CA GLN A 89 -1.26 -12.92 7.22
C GLN A 89 -2.73 -12.81 7.68
N TYR A 90 -3.67 -13.46 6.99
CA TYR A 90 -5.10 -13.36 7.30
C TYR A 90 -5.79 -14.67 7.68
N GLY A 91 -5.15 -15.82 7.48
CA GLY A 91 -5.74 -17.14 7.63
C GLY A 91 -5.14 -18.01 8.74
N TRP A 92 -4.12 -17.55 9.48
CA TRP A 92 -3.45 -18.38 10.48
C TRP A 92 -3.13 -17.61 11.77
N ASN A 93 -3.88 -17.92 12.85
CA ASN A 93 -3.37 -18.03 14.24
C ASN A 93 -4.43 -18.24 15.33
N ASP A 94 -5.73 -18.27 15.04
CA ASP A 94 -6.69 -18.73 16.05
C ASP A 94 -7.88 -19.46 15.44
N SER A 95 -8.03 -20.73 15.82
CA SER A 95 -9.20 -21.58 15.59
C SER A 95 -10.55 -20.96 16.00
N GLN A 96 -10.54 -19.81 16.69
CA GLN A 96 -11.70 -18.98 17.01
C GLN A 96 -12.06 -17.99 15.88
N SER A 97 -11.07 -17.42 15.17
CA SER A 97 -11.30 -16.49 14.04
C SER A 97 -11.78 -17.18 12.77
N VAL A 98 -11.48 -18.48 12.65
CA VAL A 98 -11.81 -19.36 11.52
C VAL A 98 -13.27 -19.82 11.52
N ARG A 99 -14.03 -19.63 12.62
CA ARG A 99 -15.42 -20.12 12.74
C ARG A 99 -16.49 -19.15 12.22
N GLY A 100 -16.15 -17.90 11.91
CA GLY A 100 -17.12 -16.88 11.50
C GLY A 100 -17.43 -16.82 10.00
N TRP A 101 -16.66 -17.51 9.15
CA TRP A 101 -16.47 -17.02 7.78
C TRP A 101 -16.33 -18.06 6.64
N GLY A 102 -16.55 -19.36 6.89
CA GLY A 102 -16.72 -20.39 5.84
C GLY A 102 -15.43 -21.01 5.30
N GLU A 103 -15.56 -22.02 4.42
CA GLU A 103 -14.46 -22.82 3.83
C GLU A 103 -13.39 -21.93 3.17
N PHE A 104 -12.14 -22.07 3.62
CA PHE A 104 -11.01 -21.23 3.22
C PHE A 104 -10.28 -21.77 1.99
N SER A 105 -9.64 -20.88 1.22
CA SER A 105 -8.67 -21.27 0.19
C SER A 105 -7.40 -21.79 0.84
N ASP A 106 -7.05 -23.05 0.61
CA ASP A 106 -5.83 -23.73 1.07
C ASP A 106 -4.61 -23.44 0.17
N GLY A 107 -4.78 -22.62 -0.87
CA GLY A 107 -3.75 -22.27 -1.84
C GLY A 107 -3.58 -23.32 -2.95
N ALA A 108 -4.40 -24.36 -3.00
CA ALA A 108 -4.38 -25.31 -4.09
C ALA A 108 -4.88 -24.67 -5.41
N MET A 109 -4.52 -25.31 -6.52
CA MET A 109 -4.84 -24.78 -7.85
C MET A 109 -6.35 -24.69 -8.08
N ASN A 110 -6.81 -23.55 -8.61
CA ASN A 110 -8.23 -23.23 -8.83
C ASN A 110 -9.07 -23.13 -7.55
N HIS A 111 -8.45 -23.12 -6.37
CA HIS A 111 -9.13 -22.77 -5.12
C HIS A 111 -9.02 -21.25 -4.92
N SER A 112 -10.16 -20.60 -4.71
CA SER A 112 -10.25 -19.16 -4.46
C SER A 112 -10.87 -18.93 -3.09
N PHE A 113 -10.57 -17.77 -2.48
CA PHE A 113 -11.29 -17.34 -1.29
C PHE A 113 -12.79 -17.21 -1.58
N PRO A 114 -13.66 -17.45 -0.58
CA PRO A 114 -15.10 -17.19 -0.71
C PRO A 114 -15.37 -15.81 -1.31
N LEU A 115 -16.43 -15.68 -2.11
CA LEU A 115 -16.73 -14.42 -2.81
C LEU A 115 -16.72 -13.20 -1.87
N PRO A 116 -17.38 -13.19 -0.68
CA PRO A 116 -17.34 -12.05 0.23
C PRO A 116 -15.92 -11.64 0.62
N TRP A 117 -15.03 -12.62 0.84
CA TRP A 117 -13.62 -12.38 1.17
C TRP A 117 -12.85 -11.80 -0.01
N THR A 118 -13.05 -12.37 -1.19
CA THR A 118 -12.46 -11.85 -2.41
C THR A 118 -12.83 -10.38 -2.61
N LEU A 119 -14.07 -10.00 -2.31
CA LEU A 119 -14.50 -8.61 -2.40
C LEU A 119 -13.84 -7.73 -1.32
N GLU A 120 -13.88 -8.12 -0.05
CA GLU A 120 -13.25 -7.32 1.02
C GLU A 120 -11.74 -7.17 0.83
N LEU A 121 -11.01 -8.23 0.48
CA LEU A 121 -9.56 -8.15 0.20
C LEU A 121 -9.25 -7.15 -0.93
N ARG A 122 -10.07 -7.14 -1.98
CA ARG A 122 -9.92 -6.19 -3.10
C ARG A 122 -10.25 -4.76 -2.67
N ARG A 123 -11.27 -4.59 -1.82
CA ARG A 123 -11.62 -3.29 -1.24
C ARG A 123 -10.49 -2.77 -0.35
N PHE A 124 -9.93 -3.59 0.53
CA PHE A 124 -8.82 -3.21 1.40
C PHE A 124 -7.54 -2.89 0.62
N TYR A 125 -7.25 -3.63 -0.45
CA TYR A 125 -6.14 -3.28 -1.35
C TYR A 125 -6.35 -1.90 -1.99
N ARG A 126 -7.55 -1.59 -2.48
CA ARG A 126 -7.88 -0.25 -3.01
C ARG A 126 -7.74 0.83 -1.94
N ALA A 127 -8.22 0.59 -0.73
CA ALA A 127 -8.04 1.50 0.40
C ALA A 127 -6.55 1.72 0.74
N ALA A 128 -5.71 0.68 0.64
CA ALA A 128 -4.26 0.78 0.83
C ALA A 128 -3.59 1.63 -0.26
N VAL A 129 -4.06 1.52 -1.51
CA VAL A 129 -3.62 2.41 -2.60
C VAL A 129 -4.05 3.85 -2.33
N THR A 130 -5.30 4.10 -1.90
CA THR A 130 -5.78 5.45 -1.54
C THR A 130 -4.98 6.06 -0.38
N HIS A 131 -4.61 5.25 0.62
CA HIS A 131 -3.75 5.68 1.73
C HIS A 131 -2.38 6.16 1.23
N THR A 132 -1.74 5.37 0.37
CA THR A 132 -0.45 5.73 -0.25
C THR A 132 -0.58 6.94 -1.16
N ASP A 133 -1.63 7.04 -1.97
CA ASP A 133 -1.89 8.19 -2.83
C ASP A 133 -2.01 9.49 -2.03
N THR A 134 -2.71 9.45 -0.90
CA THR A 134 -2.78 10.58 0.04
C THR A 134 -1.38 10.99 0.53
N GLN A 135 -0.50 10.02 0.82
CA GLN A 135 0.87 10.27 1.26
C GLN A 135 1.75 10.85 0.14
N VAL A 136 1.63 10.32 -1.08
CA VAL A 136 2.27 10.87 -2.28
C VAL A 136 1.84 12.32 -2.48
N GLY A 137 0.55 12.61 -2.42
CA GLY A 137 0.01 13.96 -2.53
C GLY A 137 0.57 14.91 -1.47
N ARG A 138 0.68 14.47 -0.20
CA ARG A 138 1.31 15.26 0.88
C ARG A 138 2.77 15.60 0.56
N LEU A 139 3.56 14.63 0.07
CA LEU A 139 4.96 14.84 -0.31
C LEU A 139 5.09 15.78 -1.52
N LEU A 140 4.32 15.55 -2.58
CA LEU A 140 4.33 16.39 -3.78
C LEU A 140 3.88 17.83 -3.48
N ASN A 141 2.90 18.02 -2.60
CA ASN A 141 2.50 19.34 -2.13
C ASN A 141 3.62 20.05 -1.36
N ALA A 142 4.40 19.32 -0.56
CA ALA A 142 5.57 19.91 0.10
C ALA A 142 6.67 20.28 -0.92
N LEU A 143 6.92 19.41 -1.90
CA LEU A 143 7.86 19.67 -2.99
C LEU A 143 7.44 20.86 -3.86
N ALA A 144 6.14 21.02 -4.15
CA ALA A 144 5.61 22.14 -4.94
C ALA A 144 5.85 23.52 -4.28
N ARG A 145 6.02 23.54 -2.95
CA ARG A 145 6.39 24.75 -2.18
C ARG A 145 7.91 24.88 -1.97
N HIS A 146 8.71 23.92 -2.42
CA HIS A 146 10.16 23.92 -2.29
C HIS A 146 10.79 24.81 -3.36
N ALA A 147 11.90 25.48 -3.04
CA ALA A 147 12.55 26.42 -3.96
C ALA A 147 13.01 25.76 -5.27
N ASP A 148 13.44 24.50 -5.18
CA ASP A 148 13.92 23.71 -6.32
C ASP A 148 12.82 22.99 -7.12
N PHE A 149 11.52 23.26 -6.88
CA PHE A 149 10.41 22.53 -7.54
C PHE A 149 10.56 22.47 -9.07
N SER A 150 10.81 23.62 -9.70
CA SER A 150 10.95 23.76 -11.15
C SER A 150 12.16 23.03 -11.76
N ARG A 151 13.05 22.53 -10.91
CA ARG A 151 14.29 21.83 -11.28
C ARG A 151 14.33 20.41 -10.73
N THR A 152 13.21 19.90 -10.23
CA THR A 152 13.12 18.55 -9.67
C THR A 152 12.39 17.63 -10.64
N ILE A 153 13.03 16.51 -10.98
CA ILE A 153 12.36 15.41 -11.69
C ILE A 153 11.73 14.49 -10.64
N ALA A 154 10.44 14.22 -10.79
CA ALA A 154 9.73 13.21 -10.01
C ALA A 154 9.52 11.96 -10.86
N VAL A 155 9.93 10.80 -10.33
CA VAL A 155 9.69 9.49 -10.92
C VAL A 155 8.82 8.70 -9.95
N LEU A 156 7.68 8.21 -10.44
CA LEU A 156 6.83 7.26 -9.72
C LEU A 156 7.02 5.88 -10.35
N TRP A 157 7.32 4.89 -9.53
CA TRP A 157 7.59 3.51 -9.93
C TRP A 157 6.81 2.54 -9.03
#